data_AF-A0A2G0E684-F1
#
_entry.id   AF-A0A2G0E684-F1
#
_cell.length_a   1.000
_cell.length_b   1.000
_cell.length_c   1.000
_cell.angle_alpha   90.00
_cell.angle_beta   90.00
_cell.angle_gamma   90.00
#
_symmetry.space_group_name_H-M   'P 1'
#
loop_
_entity.id
_entity.type
_entity.pdbx_description
1 polymer ?
#
loop_
_entity_poly.entity_id
_entity_poly.type
_entity_poly.pdbx_seq_one_letter_code
_entity_poly.pdbx_strand_id
1 'polypeptide(L)'
;YYMKGNQMIEGDVPEILDAYFRQCSVNVTATGIAKLAAVLANKGIAPWNGKRLITEESATIVKSIMTTAGLYDESGEFSVHVGVPAKSGVGGGLMAAVPNRYGIGVFSPALDPFGNSAAGIQLLKDVVKELDADIFE
;
A
#
# COMPACT_ATOMS: atom_id res chain seq x y z
N TYR A 1 0.24 13.44 20.79
CA TYR A 1 0.96 14.02 21.95
C TYR A 1 2.32 13.39 22.20
N TYR A 2 2.44 12.06 22.30
CA TYR A 2 3.74 11.37 22.51
C TYR A 2 4.84 11.83 21.52
N MET A 3 4.57 11.82 20.21
CA MET A 3 5.53 12.25 19.19
C MET A 3 5.94 13.72 19.34
N LYS A 4 5.01 14.61 19.72
CA LYS A 4 5.28 16.04 19.96
C LYS A 4 6.16 16.23 21.20
N GLY A 5 5.87 15.50 22.28
CA GLY A 5 6.69 15.52 23.51
C GLY A 5 8.12 15.05 23.27
N ASN A 6 8.33 14.14 22.31
CA ASN A 6 9.65 13.67 21.89
C ASN A 6 10.25 14.46 20.72
N GLN A 7 9.68 15.63 20.37
CA GLN A 7 10.19 16.51 19.32
C GLN A 7 10.29 15.87 17.92
N MET A 8 9.47 14.83 17.65
CA MET A 8 9.43 14.17 16.34
C MET A 8 8.52 14.90 15.34
N ILE A 9 7.57 15.70 15.85
CA ILE A 9 6.62 16.48 15.05
C ILE A 9 6.43 17.86 15.67
N GLU A 10 6.20 18.85 14.81
CA GLU A 10 5.87 20.22 15.17
C GLU A 10 4.40 20.52 14.84
N GLY A 11 3.82 21.57 15.42
CA GLY A 11 2.43 21.99 15.18
C GLY A 11 1.42 21.56 16.26
N ASP A 12 0.15 21.94 16.08
CA ASP A 12 -0.93 21.58 17.01
C ASP A 12 -1.40 20.14 16.81
N VAL A 13 -1.57 19.39 17.91
CA VAL A 13 -1.86 17.95 17.84
C VAL A 13 -3.26 17.67 17.29
N PRO A 14 -4.33 18.33 17.78
CA PRO A 14 -5.66 18.26 17.17
C PRO A 14 -5.68 18.53 15.65
N GLU A 15 -4.99 19.58 15.18
CA GLU A 15 -4.96 19.91 13.75
C GLU A 15 -4.29 18.81 12.90
N ILE A 16 -3.17 18.26 13.37
CA ILE A 16 -2.48 17.15 12.70
C ILE A 16 -3.37 15.90 12.63
N LEU A 17 -4.10 15.61 13.71
CA LEU A 17 -5.04 14.49 13.74
C LEU A 17 -6.22 14.70 12.81
N ASP A 18 -6.79 15.92 12.73
CA ASP A 18 -7.86 16.24 11.77
C ASP A 18 -7.39 15.99 10.33
N ALA A 19 -6.18 16.45 9.98
CA ALA A 19 -5.60 16.19 8.66
C ALA A 19 -5.43 14.68 8.39
N TYR A 20 -4.92 13.92 9.36
CA TYR A 20 -4.76 12.47 9.25
C TYR A 20 -6.11 11.74 9.07
N PHE A 21 -7.12 12.10 9.86
CA PHE A 21 -8.45 11.49 9.75
C PHE A 21 -9.11 11.78 8.40
N ARG A 22 -8.97 13.01 7.89
CA ARG A 22 -9.45 13.35 6.55
C ARG A 22 -8.73 12.56 5.46
N GLN A 23 -7.40 12.40 5.58
CA GLN A 23 -6.63 11.56 4.65
C GLN A 23 -7.13 10.11 4.65
N CYS A 24 -7.43 9.54 5.82
CA CYS A 24 -7.97 8.18 5.95
C CYS A 24 -9.44 8.04 5.54
N SER A 25 -10.17 9.15 5.36
CA SER A 25 -11.59 9.15 5.02
C SER A 25 -11.86 9.33 3.52
N VAL A 26 -10.82 9.32 2.69
CA VAL A 26 -10.96 9.40 1.23
C VAL A 26 -11.54 8.10 0.69
N ASN A 27 -12.72 8.19 0.06
CA ASN A 27 -13.33 7.05 -0.61
C ASN A 27 -12.63 6.76 -1.95
N VAL A 28 -12.28 5.49 -2.14
CA VAL A 28 -11.63 4.98 -3.36
C VAL A 28 -12.28 3.67 -3.80
N THR A 29 -12.08 3.30 -5.06
CA THR A 29 -12.47 1.99 -5.60
C THR A 29 -11.25 1.08 -5.73
N ALA A 30 -11.46 -0.23 -5.86
CA ALA A 30 -10.39 -1.18 -6.17
C ALA A 30 -9.58 -0.77 -7.42
N THR A 31 -10.26 -0.25 -8.46
CA THR A 31 -9.60 0.31 -9.65
C THR A 31 -8.76 1.55 -9.34
N GLY A 32 -9.23 2.43 -8.44
CA GLY A 32 -8.47 3.59 -7.97
C GLY A 32 -7.20 3.18 -7.25
N ILE A 33 -7.30 2.18 -6.37
CA ILE A 33 -6.15 1.58 -5.66
C ILE A 33 -5.16 0.98 -6.68
N ALA A 34 -5.64 0.20 -7.65
CA ALA A 34 -4.81 -0.40 -8.69
C ALA A 34 -4.06 0.67 -9.53
N LYS A 35 -4.72 1.78 -9.87
CA LYS A 35 -4.08 2.90 -10.59
C LYS A 35 -2.98 3.57 -9.77
N LEU A 36 -3.19 3.76 -8.46
CA LEU A 36 -2.16 4.30 -7.57
C LEU A 36 -0.97 3.34 -7.49
N ALA A 37 -1.24 2.05 -7.30
CA ALA A 37 -0.20 1.02 -7.29
C ALA A 37 0.58 0.98 -8.62
N ALA A 38 -0.10 1.17 -9.75
CA ALA A 38 0.53 1.16 -11.07
C ALA A 38 1.50 2.35 -11.25
N VAL A 39 1.21 3.51 -10.66
CA VAL A 39 2.13 4.66 -10.62
C VAL A 39 3.39 4.31 -9.82
N LEU A 40 3.25 3.65 -8.66
CA LEU A 40 4.38 3.21 -7.83
C LEU A 40 5.21 2.13 -8.53
N ALA A 41 4.55 1.14 -9.13
CA ALA A 41 5.15 0.11 -9.95
C ALA A 41 5.97 0.70 -11.10
N ASN A 42 5.43 1.74 -11.75
CA ASN A 42 6.02 2.44 -12.89
C ASN A 42 6.82 3.69 -12.50
N LYS A 43 7.60 3.62 -11.41
CA LYS A 43 8.63 4.62 -11.05
C LYS A 43 8.10 6.06 -10.91
N GLY A 44 6.85 6.18 -10.48
CA GLY A 44 6.17 7.46 -10.28
C GLY A 44 5.50 8.04 -11.52
N ILE A 45 5.44 7.30 -12.62
CA ILE A 45 4.82 7.71 -13.89
C ILE A 45 3.46 7.02 -14.05
N ALA A 46 2.42 7.80 -14.34
CA ALA A 46 1.10 7.30 -14.67
C ALA A 46 1.11 6.54 -16.02
N PRO A 47 0.84 5.22 -16.06
CA PRO A 47 0.97 4.43 -17.29
C PRO A 47 0.00 4.83 -18.41
N TRP A 48 -1.14 5.41 -18.08
CA TRP A 48 -2.20 5.75 -19.04
C TRP A 48 -1.96 7.06 -19.80
N ASN A 49 -1.04 7.93 -19.34
CA ASN A 49 -0.78 9.21 -19.98
C ASN A 49 0.69 9.67 -19.94
N GLY A 50 1.60 8.84 -19.39
CA GLY A 50 3.02 9.15 -19.31
C GLY A 50 3.39 10.29 -18.35
N LYS A 51 2.44 10.86 -17.61
CA LYS A 51 2.72 11.96 -16.69
C LYS A 51 3.46 11.47 -15.45
N ARG A 52 4.59 12.10 -15.12
CA ARG A 52 5.25 11.91 -13.82
C ARG A 52 4.40 12.57 -12.72
N LEU A 53 3.94 11.76 -11.76
CA LEU A 53 3.17 12.22 -10.60
C LEU A 53 4.06 12.35 -9.36
N ILE A 54 5.05 11.48 -9.21
CA ILE A 54 6.07 11.55 -8.16
C ILE A 54 7.46 11.23 -8.73
N THR A 55 8.51 11.53 -7.98
CA THR A 55 9.88 11.17 -8.37
C THR A 55 10.07 9.65 -8.31
N GLU A 56 11.03 9.14 -9.09
CA GLU A 56 11.40 7.72 -9.04
C GLU A 56 11.96 7.34 -7.66
N GLU A 57 12.67 8.26 -7.01
CA GLU A 57 13.17 8.11 -5.64
C GLU A 57 12.01 7.92 -4.65
N SER A 58 11.00 8.80 -4.65
CA SER A 58 9.84 8.65 -3.78
C SER A 58 9.08 7.35 -4.06
N ALA A 59 8.89 6.98 -5.33
CA ALA A 59 8.25 5.71 -5.69
C ALA A 59 9.03 4.49 -5.15
N THR A 60 10.36 4.57 -5.16
CA THR A 60 11.25 3.51 -4.66
C THR A 60 11.19 3.40 -3.14
N ILE A 61 11.29 4.53 -2.43
CA ILE A 61 11.19 4.59 -0.96
C ILE A 61 9.83 4.06 -0.49
N VAL A 62 8.74 4.51 -1.11
CA VAL A 62 7.38 4.07 -0.76
C VAL A 62 7.25 2.55 -0.92
N LYS A 63 7.70 1.98 -2.05
CA LYS A 63 7.66 0.53 -2.26
C LYS A 63 8.52 -0.22 -1.24
N SER A 64 9.71 0.28 -0.91
CA SER A 64 10.58 -0.35 0.10
C SER A 64 9.90 -0.42 1.47
N ILE A 65 9.24 0.66 1.90
CA ILE A 65 8.46 0.70 3.15
C ILE A 65 7.23 -0.23 3.06
N MET A 66 6.55 -0.28 1.91
CA MET A 66 5.43 -1.19 1.69
C MET A 66 5.84 -2.66 1.83
N THR A 67 7.03 -3.04 1.35
CA THR A 67 7.55 -4.41 1.54
C THR A 67 7.75 -4.73 3.01
N THR A 68 8.35 -3.83 3.80
CA THR A 68 8.75 -4.15 5.18
C THR A 68 7.67 -3.89 6.23
N ALA A 69 6.73 -2.99 5.97
CA ALA A 69 5.74 -2.51 6.95
C ALA A 69 4.32 -2.37 6.37
N GLY A 70 4.04 -3.01 5.24
CA GLY A 70 2.82 -2.84 4.48
C GLY A 70 1.55 -3.45 5.08
N LEU A 71 1.68 -4.59 5.73
CA LEU A 71 0.59 -5.48 6.15
C LEU A 71 0.58 -5.70 7.67
N TYR A 72 0.96 -4.68 8.43
CA TYR A 72 1.06 -4.75 9.90
C TYR A 72 2.04 -5.85 10.32
N ASP A 73 1.67 -6.64 11.33
CA ASP A 73 2.48 -7.73 11.88
C ASP A 73 2.70 -8.87 10.87
N GLU A 74 1.89 -8.95 9.80
CA GLU A 74 2.03 -9.96 8.75
C GLU A 74 2.99 -9.57 7.62
N SER A 75 3.58 -8.37 7.65
CA SER A 75 4.45 -7.89 6.55
C SER A 75 5.64 -8.82 6.27
N GLY A 76 6.22 -9.42 7.32
CA GLY A 76 7.33 -10.36 7.19
C GLY A 76 6.92 -11.69 6.57
N GLU A 77 5.89 -12.33 7.10
CA GLU A 77 5.36 -13.60 6.58
C GLU A 77 4.86 -13.44 5.13
N PHE A 78 4.14 -12.36 4.85
CA PHE A 78 3.65 -12.06 3.51
C PHE A 78 4.79 -11.78 2.52
N SER A 79 5.83 -11.06 2.92
CA SER A 79 6.97 -10.80 2.04
C SER A 79 7.74 -12.06 1.67
N VAL A 80 7.82 -13.04 2.58
CA VAL A 80 8.48 -14.34 2.32
C VAL A 80 7.69 -15.22 1.33
N HIS A 81 6.36 -15.07 1.27
CA HIS A 81 5.50 -15.97 0.48
C HIS A 81 4.86 -15.33 -0.76
N VAL A 82 4.89 -14.00 -0.87
CA VAL A 82 4.25 -13.26 -1.96
C VAL A 82 5.24 -12.33 -2.65
N GLY A 83 6.20 -11.79 -1.90
CA GLY A 83 7.31 -11.04 -2.49
C GLY A 83 6.93 -9.81 -3.30
N VAL A 84 5.82 -9.14 -2.99
CA VAL A 84 5.45 -7.88 -3.65
C VAL A 84 5.21 -6.76 -2.63
N PRO A 85 5.61 -5.51 -2.91
CA PRO A 85 5.28 -4.37 -2.08
C PRO A 85 3.76 -4.24 -1.94
N ALA A 86 3.23 -4.35 -0.73
CA ALA A 86 1.79 -4.31 -0.48
C ALA A 86 1.41 -3.31 0.61
N LYS A 87 0.15 -2.87 0.66
CA LYS A 87 -0.41 -2.10 1.77
C LYS A 87 -1.86 -2.48 2.01
N SER A 88 -2.21 -2.69 3.28
CA SER A 88 -3.59 -2.91 3.73
C SER A 88 -4.20 -1.68 4.39
N GLY A 89 -5.52 -1.56 4.32
CA GLY A 89 -6.30 -0.62 5.11
C GLY A 89 -7.52 -1.30 5.72
N VAL A 90 -7.83 -0.95 6.97
CA VAL A 90 -8.97 -1.47 7.75
C VAL A 90 -10.35 -1.20 7.12
N GLY A 91 -10.43 -0.35 6.10
CA GLY A 91 -11.62 -0.24 5.24
C GLY A 91 -11.84 -1.44 4.31
N GLY A 92 -10.94 -2.43 4.30
CA GLY A 92 -10.99 -3.62 3.46
C GLY A 92 -10.23 -3.51 2.14
N GLY A 93 -9.51 -2.42 1.91
CA GLY A 93 -8.72 -2.20 0.70
C GLY A 93 -7.31 -2.78 0.82
N LEU A 94 -6.83 -3.43 -0.24
CA LEU A 94 -5.44 -3.86 -0.38
C LEU A 94 -4.84 -3.34 -1.68
N MET A 95 -3.59 -2.92 -1.58
CA MET A 95 -2.77 -2.44 -2.68
C MET A 95 -1.56 -3.35 -2.84
N ALA A 96 -1.17 -3.69 -4.07
CA ALA A 96 0.15 -4.25 -4.35
C ALA A 96 0.76 -3.64 -5.61
N ALA A 97 2.04 -3.26 -5.53
CA ALA A 97 2.76 -2.58 -6.59
C ALA A 97 3.90 -3.45 -7.12
N VAL A 98 3.63 -4.23 -8.17
CA VAL A 98 4.61 -5.13 -8.79
C VAL A 98 5.57 -4.32 -9.65
N PRO A 99 6.85 -4.16 -9.26
CA PRO A 99 7.77 -3.25 -9.95
C PRO A 99 7.86 -3.50 -11.45
N ASN A 100 7.76 -2.43 -12.24
CA ASN A 100 7.86 -2.43 -13.71
C ASN A 100 6.83 -3.31 -14.44
N ARG A 101 5.78 -3.80 -13.76
CA ARG A 101 4.75 -4.66 -14.38
C ARG A 101 3.35 -4.07 -14.22
N TYR A 102 2.74 -4.20 -13.04
CA TYR A 102 1.34 -3.81 -12.82
C TYR A 102 1.07 -3.37 -11.39
N GLY A 103 -0.03 -2.64 -11.24
CA GLY A 103 -0.63 -2.30 -9.95
C GLY A 103 -1.87 -3.12 -9.71
N ILE A 104 -1.99 -3.68 -8.51
CA ILE A 104 -3.13 -4.50 -8.09
C ILE A 104 -3.87 -3.75 -6.98
N GLY A 105 -5.20 -3.72 -7.10
CA GLY A 105 -6.09 -3.19 -6.07
C GLY A 105 -7.20 -4.18 -5.80
N VAL A 106 -7.37 -4.53 -4.53
CA VAL A 106 -8.38 -5.48 -4.04
C VAL A 106 -9.26 -4.79 -3.00
N PHE A 107 -10.52 -5.20 -2.92
CA PHE A 107 -11.43 -4.74 -1.88
C PHE A 107 -12.26 -5.92 -1.36
N SER A 108 -12.21 -6.15 -0.06
CA SER A 108 -13.10 -7.05 0.65
C SER A 108 -13.23 -6.56 2.10
N PRO A 109 -14.44 -6.23 2.58
CA PRO A 109 -14.63 -5.54 3.87
C PRO A 109 -14.37 -6.41 5.10
N ALA A 110 -14.49 -7.74 4.98
CA ALA A 110 -14.25 -8.65 6.10
C ALA A 110 -12.76 -8.67 6.45
N LEU A 111 -12.45 -8.43 7.74
CA LEU A 111 -11.08 -8.40 8.24
C LEU A 111 -10.73 -9.67 9.02
N ASP A 112 -9.45 -10.04 9.00
CA ASP A 112 -8.86 -11.05 9.86
C ASP A 112 -8.49 -10.46 11.24
N PRO A 113 -7.98 -11.29 12.20
CA PRO A 113 -7.58 -10.81 13.52
C PRO A 113 -6.45 -9.75 13.52
N PHE A 114 -5.71 -9.61 12.42
CA PHE A 114 -4.62 -8.64 12.28
C PHE A 114 -5.09 -7.32 11.63
N GLY A 115 -6.36 -7.23 11.25
CA GLY A 115 -6.96 -6.05 10.64
C GLY A 115 -6.73 -5.95 9.12
N ASN A 116 -6.28 -7.03 8.49
CA ASN A 116 -6.15 -7.12 7.04
C ASN A 116 -7.42 -7.69 6.39
N SER A 117 -7.65 -7.39 5.11
CA SER A 117 -8.78 -7.97 4.38
C SER A 117 -8.58 -9.48 4.21
N ALA A 118 -9.40 -10.28 4.90
CA ALA A 118 -9.18 -11.74 5.01
C ALA A 118 -9.24 -12.44 3.64
N ALA A 119 -10.33 -12.26 2.89
CA ALA A 119 -10.45 -12.81 1.54
C ALA A 119 -9.53 -12.09 0.55
N GLY A 120 -9.24 -10.81 0.80
CA GLY A 120 -8.40 -10.00 -0.09
C GLY A 120 -6.94 -10.44 -0.09
N ILE A 121 -6.39 -10.81 1.07
CA ILE A 121 -5.03 -11.33 1.19
C ILE A 121 -4.91 -12.65 0.42
N GLN A 122 -5.88 -13.55 0.58
CA GLN A 122 -5.84 -14.83 -0.12
C GLN A 122 -5.90 -14.63 -1.64
N LEU A 123 -6.82 -13.78 -2.13
CA LEU A 123 -6.87 -13.44 -3.55
C LEU A 123 -5.55 -12.85 -4.05
N LEU A 124 -4.93 -11.96 -3.27
CA LEU A 124 -3.66 -11.35 -3.66
C LEU A 124 -2.53 -12.39 -3.75
N LYS A 125 -2.47 -13.35 -2.81
CA LYS A 125 -1.55 -14.50 -2.87
C LYS A 125 -1.75 -15.31 -4.15
N ASP A 126 -2.99 -15.65 -4.47
CA ASP A 126 -3.33 -16.46 -5.64
C ASP A 126 -2.97 -15.73 -6.95
N VAL A 127 -3.29 -14.44 -7.05
CA VAL A 127 -2.99 -13.63 -8.25
C VAL A 127 -1.47 -13.46 -8.45
N VAL A 128 -0.72 -13.18 -7.38
CA VAL A 128 0.74 -13.02 -7.49
C VAL A 128 1.41 -14.31 -7.94
N LYS A 129 0.96 -15.45 -7.38
CA LYS A 129 1.44 -16.77 -7.78
C LYS A 129 1.10 -17.09 -9.24
N GLU A 130 -0.14 -16.85 -9.67
CA GLU A 130 -0.58 -17.12 -11.04
C GLU A 130 0.16 -16.26 -12.08
N LEU A 131 0.54 -15.03 -11.71
CA LEU A 131 1.23 -14.09 -12.60
C LEU A 131 2.76 -14.17 -12.51
N ASP A 132 3.30 -15.08 -11.71
CA ASP A 132 4.73 -15.24 -11.46
C ASP A 132 5.38 -13.89 -11.09
N ALA A 133 4.82 -13.25 -10.06
CA ALA A 133 5.06 -11.83 -9.75
C ALA A 133 5.93 -11.59 -8.51
N ASP A 134 6.37 -12.65 -7.85
CA ASP A 134 7.32 -12.58 -6.73
C ASP A 134 8.62 -11.92 -7.21
N ILE A 135 9.11 -10.92 -6.48
CA ILE A 135 10.34 -10.21 -6.84
C ILE A 135 11.61 -10.83 -6.24
N PHE A 136 11.46 -11.86 -5.39
CA PHE A 136 12.54 -12.57 -4.73
C PHE A 136 12.89 -13.90 -5.42
N GLU A 137 12.05 -14.37 -6.34
CA GLU A 137 12.29 -15.54 -7.20
C GLU A 137 12.82 -15.17 -8.60
#